data_AF-A0AAQ2C3I7-F1
#
_entry.id   AF-A0AAQ2C3I7-F1
#
_cell.length_a   1.000
_cell.length_b   1.000
_cell.length_c   1.000
_cell.angle_alpha   90.00
_cell.angle_beta   90.00
_cell.angle_gamma   90.00
#
_symmetry.space_group_name_H-M   'P 1'
#
loop_
_entity.id
_entity.type
_entity.pdbx_description
1 polymer ?
#
loop_
_entity_poly.entity_id
_entity_poly.type
_entity_poly.pdbx_seq_one_letter_code
_entity_poly.pdbx_strand_id
1 'polypeptide(L)'
;MRKKTLIATAITGGLLAAVGLTGLSVGAVSALNGGQAASWLGSGSSCPAPRPSGTVVNVALSNMGGARMGNGNGMMSGGGNGWMPGGAMRLSLDHANISHGTVSFLATNDGSISHELVVLPLPDSQAVGTRPLSGNGNVDEAGSLGEASSTCGSGAGEGIAPGASSWATLKLAPGLYEVVCNLPGHYSAGMYSELTVS
;
A
#
# COMPACT_ATOMS: atom_id res chain seq x y z
N MET A 1 -79.53 47.79 1.40
CA MET A 1 -78.40 48.67 0.98
C MET A 1 -77.46 47.87 0.09
N ARG A 2 -76.77 48.55 -0.83
CA ARG A 2 -76.15 48.03 -2.06
C ARG A 2 -74.73 47.43 -1.86
N LYS A 3 -74.31 46.61 -2.85
CA LYS A 3 -72.92 46.26 -3.32
C LYS A 3 -72.20 45.16 -2.53
N LYS A 4 -71.40 44.23 -3.11
CA LYS A 4 -70.98 43.88 -4.49
C LYS A 4 -70.24 42.51 -4.41
N THR A 5 -70.22 41.80 -5.53
CA THR A 5 -69.74 40.42 -5.81
C THR A 5 -68.21 40.23 -5.80
N LEU A 6 -67.78 38.93 -5.81
CA LEU A 6 -66.53 38.29 -6.34
C LEU A 6 -65.49 37.89 -5.25
N ILE A 7 -64.82 36.72 -5.21
CA ILE A 7 -64.44 35.64 -6.17
C ILE A 7 -64.22 34.30 -5.40
N ALA A 8 -64.33 33.19 -6.12
CA ALA A 8 -64.12 31.80 -5.70
C ALA A 8 -62.64 31.36 -5.58
N THR A 9 -62.34 30.38 -4.73
CA THR A 9 -61.44 29.25 -5.07
C THR A 9 -61.69 28.04 -4.15
N ALA A 10 -61.80 26.87 -4.75
CA ALA A 10 -61.98 25.56 -4.11
C ALA A 10 -60.63 24.89 -3.75
N ILE A 11 -60.69 23.81 -2.96
CA ILE A 11 -60.05 22.49 -3.20
C ILE A 11 -59.63 21.78 -1.88
N THR A 12 -60.34 20.66 -1.65
CA THR A 12 -59.97 19.37 -1.02
C THR A 12 -59.33 19.30 0.38
N GLY A 13 -60.02 18.58 1.26
CA GLY A 13 -59.41 17.86 2.38
C GLY A 13 -59.35 16.35 2.10
N GLY A 14 -58.27 15.71 2.55
CA GLY A 14 -58.21 14.26 2.78
C GLY A 14 -56.99 13.55 2.21
N LEU A 15 -55.95 13.35 3.03
CA LEU A 15 -55.08 12.16 2.98
C LEU A 15 -54.25 12.05 4.27
N LEU A 16 -54.58 11.06 5.10
CA LEU A 16 -53.80 10.62 6.26
C LEU A 16 -52.71 9.66 5.78
N ALA A 17 -51.44 10.01 6.00
CA ALA A 17 -50.30 9.13 5.73
C ALA A 17 -49.92 8.36 7.01
N ALA A 18 -49.96 7.03 6.93
CA ALA A 18 -49.53 6.12 8.00
C ALA A 18 -48.02 5.84 7.89
N VAL A 19 -47.32 6.01 9.01
CA VAL A 19 -45.91 5.67 9.22
C VAL A 19 -45.79 4.16 9.47
N GLY A 20 -44.98 3.46 8.67
CA GLY A 20 -44.63 2.06 8.87
C GLY A 20 -43.12 1.84 8.79
N LEU A 21 -42.48 1.59 9.93
CA LEU A 21 -41.09 1.13 10.03
C LEU A 21 -41.03 -0.40 9.88
N THR A 22 -40.40 -0.89 8.81
CA THR A 22 -39.78 -2.23 8.77
C THR A 22 -38.51 -2.18 7.92
N GLY A 23 -37.36 -1.96 8.58
CA GLY A 23 -36.04 -2.08 7.96
C GLY A 23 -35.55 -3.53 8.08
N LEU A 24 -35.40 -4.19 6.93
CA LEU A 24 -35.02 -5.59 6.80
C LEU A 24 -33.60 -5.90 7.30
N SER A 25 -33.51 -7.03 7.99
CA SER A 25 -32.32 -7.79 8.30
C SER A 25 -31.71 -8.42 7.03
N VAL A 26 -30.43 -8.14 6.77
CA VAL A 26 -29.56 -8.99 5.93
C VAL A 26 -28.32 -9.35 6.74
N GLY A 27 -28.47 -10.38 7.58
CA GLY A 27 -27.34 -11.14 8.11
C GLY A 27 -26.91 -12.11 7.02
N ALA A 28 -25.74 -11.87 6.41
CA ALA A 28 -25.20 -12.72 5.37
C ALA A 28 -24.79 -14.08 5.96
N VAL A 29 -25.46 -15.13 5.51
CA VAL A 29 -25.00 -16.51 5.59
C VAL A 29 -23.83 -16.69 4.63
N SER A 30 -22.68 -17.13 5.12
CA SER A 30 -21.64 -17.81 4.33
C SER A 30 -20.71 -18.56 5.27
N ALA A 31 -21.07 -19.81 5.56
CA ALA A 31 -20.10 -20.84 5.93
C ALA A 31 -19.70 -21.58 4.65
N LEU A 32 -18.52 -22.21 4.69
CA LEU A 32 -18.00 -23.22 3.76
C LEU A 32 -17.20 -22.70 2.55
N ASN A 33 -16.01 -22.13 2.80
CA ASN A 33 -14.85 -22.47 1.97
C ASN A 33 -13.58 -22.40 2.82
N GLY A 34 -12.94 -23.55 3.00
CA GLY A 34 -11.68 -23.68 3.73
C GLY A 34 -10.54 -23.01 2.95
N GLY A 35 -10.30 -21.74 3.25
CA GLY A 35 -9.03 -21.08 3.01
C GLY A 35 -8.47 -20.71 4.37
N GLN A 36 -7.33 -21.26 4.73
CA GLN A 36 -6.65 -20.95 5.98
C GLN A 36 -6.43 -19.44 6.01
N ALA A 37 -7.11 -18.75 6.93
CA ALA A 37 -6.79 -17.38 7.26
C ALA A 37 -5.36 -17.40 7.79
N ALA A 38 -4.39 -17.13 6.91
CA ALA A 38 -3.03 -16.83 7.30
C ALA A 38 -3.12 -15.76 8.38
N SER A 39 -2.46 -16.03 9.51
CA SER A 39 -2.68 -15.33 10.76
C SER A 39 -2.13 -13.90 10.67
N TRP A 40 -2.96 -12.97 10.20
CA TRP A 40 -2.72 -11.52 10.17
C TRP A 40 -2.79 -10.97 11.59
N LEU A 41 -1.80 -11.29 12.42
CA LEU A 41 -1.59 -10.65 13.71
C LEU A 41 -0.14 -10.17 13.79
N GLY A 42 0.23 -9.28 12.86
CA GLY A 42 1.23 -8.27 13.14
C GLY A 42 0.54 -7.12 13.86
N SER A 43 0.77 -6.97 15.16
CA SER A 43 0.24 -5.86 15.95
C SER A 43 0.79 -4.53 15.41
N GLY A 44 -0.07 -3.69 14.82
CA GLY A 44 0.25 -2.26 14.69
C GLY A 44 -0.34 -1.46 13.52
N SER A 45 -0.76 -2.07 12.40
CA SER A 45 -1.23 -1.29 11.25
C SER A 45 -2.72 -0.96 11.35
N SER A 46 -3.08 0.33 11.39
CA SER A 46 -4.47 0.82 11.36
C SER A 46 -5.10 0.76 9.97
N CYS A 47 -4.38 0.23 8.98
CA CYS A 47 -4.88 0.14 7.61
C CYS A 47 -5.90 -1.00 7.46
N PRO A 48 -6.85 -0.88 6.51
CA PRO A 48 -7.70 -2.00 6.13
C PRO A 48 -6.85 -3.21 5.69
N ALA A 49 -7.19 -4.40 6.17
CA ALA A 49 -6.52 -5.61 5.75
C ALA A 49 -6.86 -5.93 4.27
N PRO A 50 -5.89 -5.98 3.35
CA PRO A 50 -6.16 -6.35 1.97
C PRO A 50 -6.61 -7.81 1.86
N ARG A 51 -7.31 -8.13 0.78
CA ARG A 51 -7.63 -9.52 0.38
C ARG A 51 -6.76 -9.89 -0.82
N PRO A 52 -5.49 -10.28 -0.60
CA PRO A 52 -4.59 -10.61 -1.70
C PRO A 52 -5.06 -11.85 -2.44
N SER A 53 -4.63 -11.99 -3.69
CA SER A 53 -4.87 -13.16 -4.51
C SER A 53 -3.55 -13.66 -5.10
N GLY A 54 -3.42 -14.97 -5.25
CA GLY A 54 -2.17 -15.59 -5.70
C GLY A 54 -1.07 -15.57 -4.64
N THR A 55 0.19 -15.54 -5.08
CA THR A 55 1.37 -15.55 -4.20
C THR A 55 1.51 -14.20 -3.51
N VAL A 56 1.69 -14.20 -2.18
CA VAL A 56 1.92 -12.97 -1.42
C VAL A 56 3.41 -12.77 -1.18
N VAL A 57 3.90 -11.57 -1.48
CA VAL A 57 5.26 -11.12 -1.14
C VAL A 57 5.14 -9.95 -0.17
N ASN A 58 5.61 -10.14 1.05
CA ASN A 58 5.67 -9.06 2.04
C ASN A 58 6.93 -8.24 1.81
N VAL A 59 6.77 -6.92 1.80
CA VAL A 59 7.86 -5.97 1.56
C VAL A 59 7.97 -5.01 2.73
N ALA A 60 9.12 -5.05 3.41
CA ALA A 60 9.44 -4.10 4.47
C ALA A 60 10.24 -2.93 3.89
N LEU A 61 9.78 -1.71 4.18
CA LEU A 61 10.39 -0.45 3.75
C LEU A 61 10.84 0.32 4.99
N SER A 62 12.11 0.72 5.05
CA SER A 62 12.63 1.43 6.22
C SER A 62 13.81 2.33 5.90
N ASN A 63 13.99 3.37 6.69
CA ASN A 63 15.24 4.10 6.84
C ASN A 63 15.95 3.69 8.15
N MET A 64 17.28 3.79 8.17
CA MET A 64 18.13 3.63 9.36
C MET A 64 17.57 4.51 10.47
N GLY A 65 17.24 3.87 11.60
CA GLY A 65 16.51 4.49 12.71
C GLY A 65 15.08 3.97 12.93
N GLY A 66 14.69 2.84 12.32
CA GLY A 66 13.39 2.20 12.53
C GLY A 66 12.95 2.16 13.99
N ALA A 67 11.64 2.33 14.20
CA ALA A 67 11.00 2.55 15.50
C ALA A 67 11.15 1.36 16.46
N ARG A 68 12.30 1.23 17.12
CA ARG A 68 12.48 0.56 18.43
C ARG A 68 13.61 1.23 19.22
N MET A 69 13.40 2.47 19.64
CA MET A 69 13.95 2.92 20.92
C MET A 69 13.16 2.19 22.02
N GLY A 70 13.43 0.89 22.18
CA GLY A 70 13.05 0.15 23.35
C GLY A 70 13.78 0.74 24.54
N ASN A 71 13.00 1.21 25.51
CA ASN A 71 13.39 1.54 26.87
C ASN A 71 14.56 0.68 27.38
N GLY A 72 15.78 1.23 27.34
CA GLY A 72 16.97 0.57 27.82
C GLY A 72 18.11 1.56 27.94
N ASN A 73 18.45 1.93 29.17
CA ASN A 73 19.71 2.59 29.50
C ASN A 73 20.88 1.87 28.81
N GLY A 74 21.43 2.47 27.77
CA GLY A 74 22.55 1.92 27.01
C GLY A 74 23.42 3.04 26.48
N MET A 75 24.35 3.50 27.32
CA MET A 75 25.46 4.34 26.89
C MET A 75 26.28 3.57 25.83
N MET A 76 26.31 4.04 24.59
CA MET A 76 27.40 3.77 23.66
C MET A 76 27.77 5.08 22.95
N SER A 77 28.79 5.69 23.55
CA SER A 77 29.73 6.62 22.94
C SER A 77 30.30 6.02 21.65
N GLY A 78 30.51 6.84 20.62
CA GLY A 78 31.24 6.36 19.44
C GLY A 78 31.18 7.32 18.27
N GLY A 79 31.93 8.41 18.34
CA GLY A 79 32.32 9.16 17.15
C GLY A 79 33.01 8.22 16.16
N GLY A 80 32.42 8.08 14.99
CA GLY A 80 32.95 7.25 13.93
C GLY A 80 32.29 7.63 12.61
N ASN A 81 33.04 8.31 11.76
CA ASN A 81 32.67 8.66 10.39
C ASN A 81 32.74 7.39 9.52
N GLY A 82 31.98 6.36 9.89
CA GLY A 82 31.93 5.07 9.22
C GLY A 82 30.81 5.07 8.19
N TRP A 83 31.14 5.44 6.95
CA TRP A 83 30.31 5.11 5.79
C TRP A 83 30.16 3.59 5.72
N MET A 84 29.01 3.08 6.15
CA MET A 84 28.64 1.69 5.94
C MET A 84 28.27 1.52 4.45
N PRO A 85 28.85 0.53 3.74
CA PRO A 85 28.51 0.24 2.36
C PRO A 85 27.14 -0.44 2.33
N GLY A 86 26.11 0.36 2.06
CA GLY A 86 24.70 0.00 2.16
C GLY A 86 23.99 1.21 2.72
N GLY A 87 23.31 1.96 1.84
CA GLY A 87 22.81 3.29 2.18
C GLY A 87 21.87 3.30 3.38
N ALA A 88 21.54 4.51 3.84
CA ALA A 88 20.75 4.71 5.05
C ALA A 88 19.30 4.19 4.94
N MET A 89 18.89 3.52 3.86
CA MET A 89 17.54 2.99 3.67
C MET A 89 17.57 1.55 3.14
N ARG A 90 16.45 0.84 3.32
CA ARG A 90 16.31 -0.57 2.96
C ARG A 90 14.90 -0.87 2.46
N LEU A 91 14.85 -1.60 1.35
CA LEU A 91 13.69 -2.35 0.87
C LEU A 91 14.01 -3.83 1.04
N SER A 92 13.09 -4.65 1.55
CA SER A 92 13.34 -6.08 1.77
C SER A 92 12.11 -6.91 1.45
N LEU A 93 12.29 -7.88 0.58
CA LEU A 93 11.28 -8.89 0.27
C LEU A 93 11.43 -10.07 1.24
N ASP A 94 10.31 -10.66 1.68
CA ASP A 94 10.34 -11.91 2.44
C ASP A 94 10.71 -13.12 1.57
N HIS A 95 10.50 -13.02 0.25
CA HIS A 95 10.90 -14.00 -0.75
C HIS A 95 11.62 -13.31 -1.91
N ALA A 96 12.84 -13.77 -2.22
CA ALA A 96 13.59 -13.35 -3.41
C ALA A 96 13.28 -14.20 -4.65
N ASN A 97 12.60 -15.34 -4.47
CA ASN A 97 12.23 -16.26 -5.54
C ASN A 97 10.77 -16.67 -5.37
N ILE A 98 9.96 -16.51 -6.42
CA ILE A 98 8.54 -16.88 -6.40
C ILE A 98 8.11 -17.55 -7.71
N SER A 99 6.99 -18.25 -7.68
CA SER A 99 6.36 -18.77 -8.89
C SER A 99 5.70 -17.66 -9.71
N HIS A 100 5.76 -17.77 -11.03
CA HIS A 100 5.06 -16.88 -11.94
C HIS A 100 3.52 -16.93 -11.77
N GLY A 101 2.83 -15.90 -12.27
CA GLY A 101 1.37 -15.80 -12.18
C GLY A 101 0.91 -14.57 -11.41
N THR A 102 -0.21 -14.70 -10.69
CA THR A 102 -0.76 -13.60 -9.88
C THR A 102 0.04 -13.46 -8.58
N VAL A 103 0.60 -12.28 -8.36
CA VAL A 103 1.44 -11.95 -7.21
C VAL A 103 0.91 -10.69 -6.55
N SER A 104 0.62 -10.74 -5.26
CA SER A 104 0.26 -9.59 -4.44
C SER A 104 1.46 -9.14 -3.61
N PHE A 105 1.92 -7.92 -3.86
CA PHE A 105 2.91 -7.24 -3.02
C PHE A 105 2.19 -6.52 -1.89
N LEU A 106 2.60 -6.76 -0.66
CA LEU A 106 2.17 -6.02 0.52
C LEU A 106 3.35 -5.24 1.07
N ALA A 107 3.37 -3.94 0.81
CA ALA A 107 4.40 -3.04 1.28
C ALA A 107 4.03 -2.42 2.62
N THR A 108 4.89 -2.56 3.62
CA THR A 108 4.74 -1.95 4.94
C THR A 108 5.90 -0.99 5.20
N ASN A 109 5.56 0.23 5.59
CA ASN A 109 6.52 1.25 5.96
C ASN A 109 6.81 1.19 7.46
N ASP A 110 7.93 0.55 7.81
CA ASP A 110 8.47 0.47 9.17
C ASP A 110 9.45 1.62 9.49
N GLY A 111 9.64 2.52 8.52
CA GLY A 111 10.48 3.71 8.62
C GLY A 111 9.77 4.90 9.26
N SER A 112 10.48 6.03 9.25
CA SER A 112 10.03 7.33 9.77
C SER A 112 9.72 8.35 8.68
N ILE A 113 9.92 8.01 7.41
CA ILE A 113 9.64 8.84 6.23
C ILE A 113 8.77 8.06 5.26
N SER A 114 8.12 8.73 4.30
CA SER A 114 7.31 8.05 3.29
C SER A 114 8.16 7.11 2.43
N HIS A 115 7.61 5.96 2.05
CA HIS A 115 8.24 5.02 1.14
C HIS A 115 7.24 4.54 0.09
N GLU A 116 7.72 3.93 -0.98
CA GLU A 116 6.88 3.29 -1.98
C GLU A 116 7.50 1.98 -2.46
N LEU A 117 6.74 1.26 -3.27
CA LEU A 117 7.19 0.09 -4.01
C LEU A 117 6.80 0.26 -5.47
N VAL A 118 7.76 0.05 -6.37
CA VAL A 118 7.57 -0.02 -7.82
C VAL A 118 8.27 -1.28 -8.34
N VAL A 119 7.61 -2.04 -9.21
CA VAL A 119 8.15 -3.27 -9.79
C VAL A 119 8.60 -3.01 -11.23
N LEU A 120 9.90 -3.10 -11.48
CA LEU A 120 10.52 -2.89 -12.79
C LEU A 120 11.10 -4.20 -13.33
N PRO A 121 10.99 -4.50 -14.63
CA PRO A 121 11.79 -5.56 -15.25
C PRO A 121 13.29 -5.27 -15.08
N LEU A 122 14.06 -6.30 -14.73
CA LEU A 122 15.52 -6.22 -14.63
C LEU A 122 16.14 -6.99 -15.80
N PRO A 123 16.67 -6.31 -16.82
CA PRO A 123 17.32 -7.00 -17.94
C PRO A 123 18.66 -7.59 -17.51
N ASP A 124 19.06 -8.73 -18.08
CA ASP A 124 20.30 -9.46 -17.74
C ASP A 124 21.59 -8.62 -17.86
N SER A 125 21.56 -7.58 -18.69
CA SER A 125 22.69 -6.65 -18.85
C SER A 125 22.83 -5.62 -17.72
N GLN A 126 21.91 -5.60 -16.77
CA GLN A 126 21.84 -4.61 -15.70
C GLN A 126 21.89 -5.29 -14.35
N ALA A 127 22.80 -4.82 -13.48
CA ALA A 127 22.85 -5.27 -12.10
C ALA A 127 21.78 -4.56 -11.26
N VAL A 128 21.29 -5.25 -10.24
CA VAL A 128 20.44 -4.63 -9.22
C VAL A 128 21.17 -3.46 -8.55
N GLY A 129 20.45 -2.36 -8.30
CA GLY A 129 21.01 -1.18 -7.66
C GLY A 129 21.84 -0.27 -8.58
N THR A 130 21.92 -0.55 -9.88
CA THR A 130 22.75 0.23 -10.83
C THR A 130 21.94 1.00 -11.88
N ARG A 131 20.63 1.22 -11.67
CA ARG A 131 19.84 2.05 -12.59
C ARG A 131 20.39 3.49 -12.64
N PRO A 132 20.44 4.11 -13.82
CA PRO A 132 20.74 5.53 -13.94
C PRO A 132 19.71 6.38 -13.19
N LEU A 133 20.19 7.48 -12.60
CA LEU A 133 19.36 8.44 -11.90
C LEU A 133 19.16 9.70 -12.74
N SER A 134 17.94 10.20 -12.71
CA SER A 134 17.61 11.54 -13.19
C SER A 134 18.21 12.62 -12.27
N GLY A 135 18.15 13.89 -12.70
CA GLY A 135 18.58 15.03 -11.88
C GLY A 135 17.80 15.18 -10.56
N ASN A 136 16.63 14.56 -10.45
CA ASN A 136 15.80 14.57 -9.24
C ASN A 136 16.07 13.36 -8.32
N GLY A 137 17.00 12.48 -8.69
CA GLY A 137 17.35 11.30 -7.87
C GLY A 137 16.37 10.13 -8.00
N ASN A 138 15.52 10.13 -9.03
CA ASN A 138 14.64 9.02 -9.39
C ASN A 138 15.27 8.19 -10.52
N VAL A 139 15.00 6.88 -10.55
CA VAL A 139 15.21 6.01 -11.71
C VAL A 139 14.09 6.22 -12.75
N ASP A 140 14.35 5.83 -14.00
CA ASP A 140 13.33 5.75 -15.04
C ASP A 140 12.37 4.58 -14.76
N GLU A 141 11.07 4.88 -14.71
CA GLU A 141 10.00 3.90 -14.49
C GLU A 141 9.33 3.43 -15.78
N ALA A 142 9.86 3.81 -16.94
CA ALA A 142 9.37 3.31 -18.22
C ALA A 142 9.33 1.78 -18.21
N GLY A 143 8.14 1.21 -18.41
CA GLY A 143 7.91 -0.23 -18.37
C GLY A 143 7.68 -0.82 -16.98
N SER A 144 7.42 0.01 -15.96
CA SER A 144 6.95 -0.49 -14.66
C SER A 144 5.68 -1.32 -14.81
N LEU A 145 5.61 -2.40 -14.05
CA LEU A 145 4.47 -3.33 -14.07
C LEU A 145 3.38 -2.91 -13.08
N GLY A 146 3.75 -2.10 -12.09
CA GLY A 146 2.85 -1.50 -11.13
C GLY A 146 3.57 -1.04 -9.88
N GLU A 147 2.81 -0.39 -9.01
CA GLU A 147 3.31 0.25 -7.80
C GLU A 147 2.34 0.08 -6.63
N ALA A 148 2.87 0.21 -5.41
CA ALA A 148 2.14 0.36 -4.17
C ALA A 148 2.68 1.61 -3.43
N SER A 149 1.94 2.71 -3.55
CA SER A 149 2.29 4.02 -3.01
C SER A 149 1.08 4.73 -2.36
N SER A 150 -0.09 4.06 -2.30
CA SER A 150 -1.30 4.59 -1.66
C SER A 150 -1.34 4.26 -0.16
N THR A 151 -1.23 5.26 0.71
CA THR A 151 -1.33 5.08 2.17
C THR A 151 -2.65 4.40 2.56
N CYS A 152 -2.56 3.22 3.20
CA CYS A 152 -3.70 2.37 3.56
C CYS A 152 -4.61 2.00 2.38
N GLY A 153 -4.07 1.95 1.16
CA GLY A 153 -4.81 1.66 -0.06
C GLY A 153 -4.00 0.84 -1.06
N SER A 154 -4.64 0.51 -2.18
CA SER A 154 -4.01 -0.21 -3.28
C SER A 154 -3.49 0.72 -4.37
N GLY A 155 -2.36 0.37 -4.98
CA GLY A 155 -1.88 1.03 -6.20
C GLY A 155 -1.21 2.37 -5.95
N ALA A 156 -1.29 3.23 -6.96
CA ALA A 156 -0.68 4.55 -7.05
C ALA A 156 -1.14 5.54 -5.96
N GLY A 157 -0.23 6.37 -5.51
CA GLY A 157 -0.43 7.45 -4.54
C GLY A 157 0.84 8.27 -4.35
N GLU A 158 0.87 9.07 -3.29
CA GLU A 158 1.99 10.00 -3.00
C GLU A 158 3.08 9.37 -2.11
N GLY A 159 2.97 8.08 -1.82
CA GLY A 159 3.80 7.35 -0.87
C GLY A 159 3.03 6.79 0.32
N ILE A 160 3.59 5.73 0.89
CA ILE A 160 3.11 5.05 2.08
C ILE A 160 3.63 5.81 3.30
N ALA A 161 2.73 6.39 4.10
CA ALA A 161 3.08 7.09 5.33
C ALA A 161 3.76 6.16 6.36
N PRO A 162 4.56 6.70 7.29
CA PRO A 162 5.16 5.91 8.38
C PRO A 162 4.13 5.09 9.16
N GLY A 163 4.43 3.81 9.38
CA GLY A 163 3.55 2.86 10.09
C GLY A 163 2.33 2.37 9.28
N ALA A 164 2.17 2.82 8.03
CA ALA A 164 1.10 2.38 7.14
C ALA A 164 1.57 1.29 6.16
N SER A 165 0.61 0.74 5.44
CA SER A 165 0.86 -0.22 4.35
C SER A 165 0.17 0.20 3.05
N SER A 166 0.66 -0.31 1.93
CA SER A 166 0.00 -0.28 0.62
C SER A 166 0.17 -1.63 -0.08
N TRP A 167 -0.63 -1.90 -1.10
CA TRP A 167 -0.54 -3.17 -1.84
C TRP A 167 -0.82 -3.03 -3.33
N ALA A 168 -0.26 -3.96 -4.10
CA ALA A 168 -0.50 -4.09 -5.53
C ALA A 168 -0.55 -5.55 -5.94
N THR A 169 -1.48 -5.91 -6.82
CA THR A 169 -1.56 -7.27 -7.38
C THR A 169 -1.23 -7.23 -8.85
N LEU A 170 -0.16 -7.92 -9.23
CA LEU A 170 0.41 -7.95 -10.57
C LEU A 170 0.37 -9.37 -11.13
N LYS A 171 0.34 -9.48 -12.46
CA LYS A 171 0.57 -10.76 -13.15
C LYS A 171 2.00 -10.78 -13.68
N LEU A 172 2.86 -11.55 -13.04
CA LEU A 172 4.28 -11.64 -13.39
C LEU A 172 4.55 -12.87 -14.26
N ALA A 173 5.33 -12.66 -15.32
CA ALA A 173 5.89 -13.75 -16.13
C ALA A 173 7.21 -14.23 -15.51
N PRO A 174 7.75 -15.39 -15.91
CA PRO A 174 9.10 -15.77 -15.54
C PRO A 174 10.11 -14.71 -15.99
N GLY A 175 11.07 -14.38 -15.14
CA GLY A 175 12.09 -13.35 -15.39
C GLY A 175 12.69 -12.74 -14.12
N LEU A 176 13.61 -11.81 -14.32
CA LEU A 176 14.21 -11.00 -13.26
C LEU A 176 13.51 -9.65 -13.15
N TYR A 177 13.30 -9.23 -11.91
CA TYR A 177 12.68 -7.96 -11.57
C TYR A 177 13.50 -7.24 -10.51
N GLU A 178 13.43 -5.92 -10.54
CA GLU A 178 13.94 -5.06 -9.51
C GLU A 178 12.76 -4.33 -8.87
N VAL A 179 12.57 -4.56 -7.57
CA VAL A 179 11.58 -3.89 -6.75
C VAL A 179 12.27 -2.69 -6.09
N VAL A 180 11.75 -1.48 -6.29
CA VAL A 180 12.40 -0.23 -5.87
C VAL A 180 11.45 0.65 -5.07
N CYS A 181 12.01 1.52 -4.23
CA CYS A 181 11.34 2.76 -3.83
C CYS A 181 11.97 3.88 -4.67
N ASN A 182 11.17 4.53 -5.51
CA ASN A 182 11.66 5.54 -6.44
C ASN A 182 11.45 6.98 -5.96
N LEU A 183 10.97 7.21 -4.74
CA LEU A 183 10.94 8.56 -4.16
C LEU A 183 12.34 9.23 -4.24
N PRO A 184 12.42 10.56 -4.45
CA PRO A 184 13.68 11.25 -4.71
C PRO A 184 14.82 10.87 -3.76
N GLY A 185 15.88 10.25 -4.30
CA GLY A 185 17.08 9.86 -3.54
C GLY A 185 16.97 8.56 -2.74
N HIS A 186 15.82 7.88 -2.73
CA HIS A 186 15.63 6.64 -1.98
C HIS A 186 16.33 5.45 -2.62
N TYR A 187 16.29 5.37 -3.96
CA TYR A 187 16.99 4.32 -4.71
C TYR A 187 18.51 4.37 -4.47
N SER A 188 19.13 5.54 -4.58
CA SER A 188 20.57 5.72 -4.31
C SER A 188 20.93 5.50 -2.84
N ALA A 189 19.98 5.68 -1.93
CA ALA A 189 20.10 5.35 -0.52
C ALA A 189 19.92 3.85 -0.20
N GLY A 190 19.73 2.98 -1.20
CA GLY A 190 19.70 1.53 -1.04
C GLY A 190 18.30 0.89 -1.07
N MET A 191 17.26 1.62 -1.47
CA MET A 191 15.90 1.08 -1.53
C MET A 191 15.61 0.32 -2.82
N TYR A 192 16.24 -0.84 -2.97
CA TYR A 192 15.97 -1.79 -4.04
C TYR A 192 16.11 -3.23 -3.55
N SER A 193 15.50 -4.17 -4.26
CA SER A 193 15.70 -5.61 -4.07
C SER A 193 15.45 -6.34 -5.39
N GLU A 194 16.23 -7.39 -5.63
CA GLU A 194 16.00 -8.29 -6.76
C GLU A 194 14.91 -9.31 -6.43
N LEU A 195 14.07 -9.61 -7.41
CA LEU A 195 13.05 -10.65 -7.37
C LEU A 195 13.18 -11.54 -8.61
N THR A 196 13.40 -12.83 -8.38
CA THR A 196 13.36 -13.86 -9.42
C THR A 196 11.97 -14.48 -9.48
N VAL A 197 11.42 -14.57 -10.68
CA VAL A 197 10.13 -15.23 -10.95
C VAL A 197 10.38 -16.40 -11.89
N SER A 198 9.92 -17.60 -11.51
CA SER A 198 10.12 -18.85 -12.27
C SER A 198 8.83 -19.59 -12.55
#